data_AF-A0A4V1SC70-F1
#
_entry.id   AF-A0A4V1SC70-F1
#
_cell.length_a   1.000
_cell.length_b   1.000
_cell.length_c   1.000
_cell.angle_alpha   90.00
_cell.angle_beta   90.00
_cell.angle_gamma   90.00
#
_symmetry.space_group_name_H-M   'P 1'
#
loop_
_entity.id
_entity.type
_entity.pdbx_description
1 polymer ?
#
loop_
_entity_poly.entity_id
_entity_poly.type
_entity_poly.pdbx_seq_one_letter_code
_entity_poly.pdbx_strand_id
1 'polypeptide(L)'
;MLKTPRNPASPITSLVVGVILISGSVRADKLGEATPGGPLEATASRGVTARDPSTIAREGDTFWCFYTGRGVPTLHSKDLVTWKRGPRVFDKAPEWIAKEVPKNDGVYWAPDLMKVGGQYLLYYSVSSFGAMHSSIGVATNPTLDPKDPAFKWTDHGPVVQSRQGGDFNTIDPSIYLDDDGKLWLSFGSQWSGLKLVELDPKTGKRLKPDQPMTPLAAGQSIEAPWIYKRKGLYYLFLNPLIAFAVQILLALLSAILVLSQKFAVPVDRKRWCDLQS
;
A
#
# COMPACT_ATOMS: atom_id res chain seq x y z
N MET A 1 -18.80 -47.57 -25.79
CA MET A 1 -18.99 -46.46 -26.75
C MET A 1 -19.45 -45.25 -25.97
N LEU A 2 -18.57 -44.25 -25.80
CA LEU A 2 -18.83 -43.01 -25.05
C LEU A 2 -19.81 -42.10 -25.81
N LYS A 3 -20.75 -41.49 -25.10
CA LYS A 3 -21.38 -40.21 -25.49
C LYS A 3 -21.34 -39.28 -24.28
N THR A 4 -20.42 -38.32 -24.33
CA THR A 4 -20.40 -37.14 -23.47
C THR A 4 -21.43 -36.11 -23.98
N PRO A 5 -22.18 -35.42 -23.11
CA PRO A 5 -22.90 -34.22 -23.49
C PRO A 5 -21.96 -33.01 -23.49
N ARG A 6 -22.10 -32.17 -24.51
CA ARG A 6 -21.41 -30.88 -24.67
C ARG A 6 -22.06 -29.85 -23.74
N ASN A 7 -21.24 -29.13 -22.98
CA ASN A 7 -21.64 -27.94 -22.24
C ASN A 7 -21.48 -26.71 -23.16
N PRO A 8 -22.44 -25.75 -23.22
CA PRO A 8 -22.27 -24.53 -23.98
C PRO A 8 -21.31 -23.58 -23.25
N ALA A 9 -20.22 -23.22 -23.91
CA ALA A 9 -19.27 -22.22 -23.42
C ALA A 9 -19.91 -20.83 -23.46
N SER A 10 -20.05 -20.17 -22.31
CA SER A 10 -20.23 -18.72 -22.24
C SER A 10 -18.90 -18.01 -22.53
N PRO A 11 -18.90 -16.85 -23.21
CA PRO A 11 -17.67 -16.19 -23.60
C PRO A 11 -17.01 -15.55 -22.38
N ILE A 12 -15.82 -16.04 -22.02
CA ILE A 12 -14.90 -15.37 -21.10
C ILE A 12 -14.39 -14.13 -21.83
N THR A 13 -14.83 -12.95 -21.42
CA THR A 13 -14.24 -11.69 -21.86
C THR A 13 -12.89 -11.56 -21.16
N SER A 14 -11.82 -11.95 -21.84
CA SER A 14 -10.45 -11.79 -21.36
C SER A 14 -10.14 -10.30 -21.14
N LEU A 15 -9.94 -9.90 -19.89
CA LEU A 15 -9.37 -8.61 -19.54
C LEU A 15 -7.88 -8.63 -19.92
N VAL A 16 -7.51 -7.96 -21.00
CA VAL A 16 -6.11 -7.73 -21.36
C VAL A 16 -5.55 -6.67 -20.41
N VAL A 17 -4.75 -7.10 -19.44
CA VAL A 17 -3.93 -6.20 -18.63
C VAL A 17 -2.74 -5.78 -19.49
N GLY A 18 -2.80 -4.58 -20.06
CA GLY A 18 -1.66 -3.97 -20.74
C GLY A 18 -0.60 -3.55 -19.72
N VAL A 19 0.45 -4.36 -19.55
CA VAL A 19 1.69 -3.91 -18.93
C VAL A 19 2.42 -3.04 -19.96
N ILE A 20 2.35 -1.73 -19.83
CA ILE A 20 3.18 -0.82 -20.62
C ILE A 20 4.54 -0.71 -19.91
N LEU A 21 5.51 -1.50 -20.38
CA LEU A 21 6.93 -1.24 -20.18
C LEU A 21 7.35 -0.23 -21.26
N ILE A 22 7.49 1.05 -20.89
CA ILE A 22 8.03 2.06 -21.81
C ILE A 22 9.55 1.88 -21.86
N SER A 23 10.04 1.04 -22.77
CA SER A 23 11.42 1.12 -23.25
C SER A 23 11.42 1.88 -24.58
N GLY A 24 11.39 3.21 -24.51
CA GLY A 24 11.41 4.08 -25.67
C GLY A 24 12.54 5.08 -25.59
N SER A 25 13.55 4.94 -26.44
CA SER A 25 14.55 5.97 -26.71
C SER A 25 13.85 7.12 -27.45
N VAL A 26 13.44 8.15 -26.72
CA VAL A 26 12.84 9.35 -27.31
C VAL A 26 13.95 10.22 -27.90
N ARG A 27 13.88 10.48 -29.21
CA ARG A 27 14.64 11.56 -29.85
C ARG A 27 14.15 12.89 -29.29
N ALA A 28 15.09 13.68 -28.76
CA ALA A 28 14.84 14.99 -28.22
C ALA A 28 14.53 15.99 -29.34
N ASP A 29 13.28 16.07 -29.75
CA ASP A 29 12.79 17.28 -30.41
C ASP A 29 12.42 18.31 -29.35
N LYS A 30 12.86 19.55 -29.59
CA LYS A 30 12.82 20.71 -28.67
C LYS A 30 11.43 20.93 -28.08
N LEU A 31 11.19 20.35 -26.91
CA LEU A 31 10.18 20.83 -25.97
C LEU A 31 10.72 22.12 -25.35
N GLY A 32 9.93 23.19 -25.42
CA GLY A 32 10.27 24.46 -24.78
C GLY A 32 10.64 24.24 -23.32
N GLU A 33 11.63 25.00 -22.84
CA GLU A 33 12.12 24.92 -21.46
C GLU A 33 10.97 25.09 -20.48
N ALA A 34 10.44 23.97 -20.01
CA ALA A 34 9.71 23.93 -18.76
C ALA A 34 10.70 24.36 -17.69
N THR A 35 10.49 25.55 -17.13
CA THR A 35 11.21 25.97 -15.93
C THR A 35 11.03 24.86 -14.90
N PRO A 36 12.11 24.18 -14.45
CA PRO A 36 11.99 23.19 -13.41
C PRO A 36 11.30 23.88 -12.22
N GLY A 37 10.16 23.34 -11.79
CA GLY A 37 9.53 23.76 -10.55
C GLY A 37 10.61 23.82 -9.46
N GLY A 38 10.50 24.82 -8.58
CA GLY A 38 11.52 25.17 -7.59
C GLY A 38 12.09 23.98 -6.82
N PRO A 39 13.22 24.17 -6.12
CA PRO A 39 14.05 23.07 -5.64
C PRO A 39 13.22 21.99 -4.94
N LEU A 40 13.28 20.77 -5.46
CA LEU A 40 12.85 19.54 -4.78
C LEU A 40 13.56 19.34 -3.42
N GLU A 41 14.44 20.26 -3.02
CA GLU A 41 15.18 20.30 -1.76
C GLU A 41 14.33 20.73 -0.55
N ALA A 42 13.04 21.08 -0.71
CA ALA A 42 12.15 21.43 0.41
C ALA A 42 11.35 20.23 1.01
N THR A 43 11.52 19.00 0.51
CA THR A 43 10.56 17.90 0.75
C THR A 43 11.03 16.71 1.58
N ALA A 44 12.17 16.72 2.27
CA ALA A 44 12.58 15.54 3.04
C ALA A 44 13.23 15.81 4.41
N SER A 45 12.38 16.08 5.41
CA SER A 45 12.30 15.38 6.71
C SER A 45 11.63 16.31 7.72
N ARG A 46 10.38 16.00 8.07
CA ARG A 46 9.53 16.83 8.96
C ARG A 46 9.34 16.18 10.34
N GLY A 47 10.35 15.44 10.78
CA GLY A 47 10.39 14.82 12.12
C GLY A 47 9.48 13.61 12.33
N VAL A 48 8.89 13.05 11.27
CA VAL A 48 8.04 11.86 11.33
C VAL A 48 8.52 10.77 10.37
N THR A 49 8.31 9.52 10.75
CA THR A 49 8.58 8.34 9.93
C THR A 49 7.34 7.46 9.98
N ALA A 50 6.83 7.09 8.81
CA ALA A 50 5.73 6.17 8.65
C ALA A 50 6.17 5.03 7.74
N ARG A 51 5.90 3.80 8.14
CA ARG A 51 6.02 2.62 7.28
C ARG A 51 4.61 2.20 6.88
N ASP A 52 4.43 1.88 5.61
CA ASP A 52 3.14 1.46 5.04
C ASP A 52 2.00 2.41 5.44
N PRO A 53 2.10 3.71 5.07
CA PRO A 53 1.08 4.69 5.40
C PRO A 53 -0.25 4.33 4.71
N SER A 54 -1.35 4.50 5.42
CA SER A 54 -2.71 4.33 4.92
C SER A 54 -3.06 5.37 3.86
N THR A 55 -4.20 5.17 3.19
CA THR A 55 -4.91 6.28 2.53
C THR A 55 -5.07 7.44 3.51
N ILE A 56 -4.73 8.66 3.07
CA ILE A 56 -4.89 9.87 3.89
C ILE A 56 -6.37 10.24 3.91
N ALA A 57 -6.95 10.27 5.11
CA ALA A 57 -8.32 10.73 5.31
C ALA A 57 -8.33 12.20 5.74
N ARG A 58 -9.39 12.92 5.41
CA ARG A 58 -9.63 14.28 5.88
C ARG A 58 -10.91 14.32 6.71
N GLU A 59 -10.86 14.97 7.87
CA GLU A 59 -12.02 15.33 8.68
C GLU A 59 -11.91 16.82 9.04
N GLY A 60 -12.90 17.61 8.61
CA GLY A 60 -12.84 19.06 8.72
C GLY A 60 -11.59 19.64 8.02
N ASP A 61 -10.76 20.34 8.79
CA ASP A 61 -9.49 20.94 8.36
C ASP A 61 -8.26 20.07 8.68
N THR A 62 -8.46 18.83 9.14
CA THR A 62 -7.37 17.95 9.59
C THR A 62 -7.24 16.73 8.67
N PHE A 63 -6.02 16.49 8.21
CA PHE A 63 -5.62 15.27 7.52
C PHE A 63 -5.08 14.25 8.52
N TRP A 64 -5.39 12.99 8.31
CA TRP A 64 -5.01 11.86 9.16
C TRP A 64 -4.38 10.75 8.31
N CYS A 65 -3.34 10.14 8.85
CA CYS A 65 -2.65 9.01 8.26
C CYS A 65 -2.36 7.98 9.36
N PHE A 66 -2.61 6.72 9.06
CA PHE A 66 -2.36 5.57 9.93
C PHE A 66 -1.17 4.82 9.35
N TYR A 67 -0.36 4.17 10.17
CA TYR A 67 0.83 3.50 9.65
C TYR A 67 1.24 2.29 10.48
N THR A 68 2.12 1.47 9.93
CA THR A 68 2.66 0.28 10.59
C THR A 68 3.32 0.63 11.91
N GLY A 69 2.87 -0.01 12.99
CA GLY A 69 3.41 0.21 14.32
C GLY A 69 2.56 -0.38 15.45
N ARG A 70 2.99 -0.15 16.68
CA ARG A 70 2.33 -0.69 17.87
C ARG A 70 0.97 -0.03 18.07
N GLY A 71 -0.09 -0.83 18.01
CA GLY A 71 -1.48 -0.38 18.14
C GLY A 71 -1.99 0.52 17.01
N VAL A 72 -1.41 0.43 15.80
CA VAL A 72 -1.70 1.31 14.65
C VAL A 72 -1.56 2.81 15.02
N PRO A 73 -0.32 3.33 15.09
CA PRO A 73 -0.09 4.74 15.36
C PRO A 73 -0.66 5.65 14.27
N THR A 74 -0.88 6.92 14.62
CA THR A 74 -1.43 7.93 13.71
C THR A 74 -0.54 9.15 13.60
N LEU A 75 -0.62 9.79 12.44
CA LEU A 75 -0.13 11.13 12.18
C LEU A 75 -1.32 12.01 11.77
N HIS A 76 -1.24 13.29 12.12
CA HIS A 76 -2.20 14.28 11.65
C HIS A 76 -1.51 15.57 11.19
N SER A 77 -2.15 16.28 10.27
CA SER A 77 -1.63 17.49 9.64
C SER A 77 -2.75 18.46 9.28
N LYS A 78 -2.45 19.76 9.17
CA LYS A 78 -3.38 20.78 8.66
C LYS A 78 -3.07 21.18 7.21
N ASP A 79 -1.88 20.85 6.71
CA ASP A 79 -1.31 21.39 5.47
C ASP A 79 -0.75 20.28 4.55
N LEU A 80 -0.86 19.00 4.94
CA LEU A 80 -0.18 17.83 4.33
C LEU A 80 1.35 17.94 4.34
N VAL A 81 1.86 19.01 4.93
CA VAL A 81 3.27 19.33 4.99
C VAL A 81 3.78 18.90 6.35
N THR A 82 3.38 19.60 7.40
CA THR A 82 3.80 19.37 8.77
C THR A 82 2.92 18.33 9.45
N TRP A 83 3.51 17.25 9.94
CA TRP A 83 2.80 16.14 10.58
C TRP A 83 3.14 16.04 12.06
N LYS A 84 2.14 15.73 12.88
CA LYS A 84 2.26 15.52 14.32
C LYS A 84 1.73 14.13 14.67
N ARG A 85 2.26 13.51 15.72
CA ARG A 85 1.76 12.21 16.21
C ARG A 85 0.40 12.39 16.88
N GLY A 86 -0.55 11.53 16.52
CA GLY A 86 -1.85 11.41 17.18
C GLY A 86 -1.92 10.20 18.13
N PRO A 87 -3.11 9.89 18.67
CA PRO A 87 -3.32 8.69 19.45
C PRO A 87 -3.19 7.44 18.59
N ARG A 88 -2.89 6.30 19.21
CA ARG A 88 -2.95 5.00 18.52
C ARG A 88 -4.40 4.47 18.52
N VAL A 89 -4.72 3.59 17.59
CA VAL A 89 -6.04 2.96 17.48
C VAL A 89 -6.28 2.00 18.65
N PHE A 90 -5.26 1.22 19.01
CA PHE A 90 -5.36 0.18 20.03
C PHE A 90 -4.39 0.43 21.19
N ASP A 91 -4.93 0.72 22.37
CA ASP A 91 -4.16 0.73 23.61
C ASP A 91 -3.87 -0.67 24.15
N LYS A 92 -4.81 -1.59 23.90
CA LYS A 92 -4.73 -3.02 24.22
C LYS A 92 -5.02 -3.79 22.95
N ALA A 93 -4.30 -4.89 22.73
CA ALA A 93 -4.54 -5.74 21.59
C ALA A 93 -5.94 -6.38 21.69
N PRO A 94 -6.73 -6.39 20.59
CA PRO A 94 -7.94 -7.21 20.54
C PRO A 94 -7.71 -8.67 20.91
N GLU A 95 -8.61 -9.23 21.72
CA GLU A 95 -8.45 -10.57 22.32
C GLU A 95 -8.30 -11.68 21.28
N TRP A 96 -8.99 -11.55 20.15
CA TRP A 96 -8.94 -12.54 19.08
C TRP A 96 -7.53 -12.72 18.50
N ILE A 97 -6.65 -11.71 18.56
CA ILE A 97 -5.30 -11.78 17.98
C ILE A 97 -4.48 -12.86 18.68
N ALA A 98 -4.58 -12.98 20.01
CA ALA A 98 -3.84 -13.99 20.77
C ALA A 98 -4.23 -15.43 20.37
N LYS A 99 -5.49 -15.63 19.97
CA LYS A 99 -5.98 -16.91 19.47
C LYS A 99 -5.59 -17.13 18.01
N GLU A 100 -5.78 -16.11 17.18
CA GLU A 100 -5.72 -16.24 15.73
C GLU A 100 -4.32 -16.04 15.16
N VAL A 101 -3.45 -15.26 15.80
CA VAL A 101 -2.05 -15.03 15.42
C VAL A 101 -1.20 -14.94 16.71
N PRO A 102 -0.99 -16.08 17.43
CA PRO A 102 -0.42 -16.09 18.77
C PRO A 102 1.03 -15.56 18.85
N LYS A 103 1.74 -15.51 17.73
CA LYS A 103 3.11 -15.00 17.62
C LYS A 103 3.19 -13.52 17.26
N ASN A 104 2.07 -12.81 17.17
CA ASN A 104 2.09 -11.36 16.95
C ASN A 104 2.73 -10.63 18.14
N ASP A 105 3.60 -9.67 17.86
CA ASP A 105 4.40 -8.93 18.84
C ASP A 105 3.73 -7.61 19.30
N GLY A 106 2.46 -7.41 18.93
CA GLY A 106 1.70 -6.18 19.15
C GLY A 106 1.93 -5.12 18.08
N VAL A 107 2.69 -5.41 17.02
CA VAL A 107 2.81 -4.56 15.84
C VAL A 107 1.75 -4.93 14.82
N TYR A 108 1.12 -3.90 14.27
CA TYR A 108 0.06 -3.97 13.26
C TYR A 108 0.62 -3.39 11.97
N TRP A 109 0.37 -4.04 10.83
CA TRP A 109 1.00 -3.68 9.55
C TRP A 109 -0.01 -3.15 8.54
N ALA A 110 0.49 -2.24 7.69
CA ALA A 110 -0.17 -1.72 6.49
C ALA A 110 -1.66 -1.41 6.68
N PRO A 111 -2.01 -0.49 7.60
CA PRO A 111 -3.39 -0.11 7.78
C PRO A 111 -3.93 0.61 6.53
N ASP A 112 -5.21 0.46 6.24
CA ASP A 112 -5.91 1.30 5.26
C ASP A 112 -7.26 1.77 5.80
N LEU A 113 -7.69 2.95 5.39
CA LEU A 113 -8.84 3.67 5.95
C LEU A 113 -9.76 4.22 4.88
N MET A 114 -11.07 4.03 5.06
CA MET A 114 -12.08 4.69 4.23
C MET A 114 -13.29 5.08 5.07
N LYS A 115 -13.87 6.26 4.81
CA LYS A 115 -15.17 6.63 5.37
C LYS A 115 -16.28 6.01 4.52
N VAL A 116 -17.09 5.16 5.11
CA VAL A 116 -18.24 4.52 4.47
C VAL A 116 -19.48 4.81 5.31
N GLY A 117 -20.42 5.55 4.74
CA GLY A 117 -21.56 6.09 5.50
C GLY A 117 -21.09 6.98 6.66
N GLY A 118 -21.59 6.71 7.87
CA GLY A 118 -21.26 7.47 9.08
C GLY A 118 -20.00 6.99 9.82
N GLN A 119 -19.29 5.99 9.32
CA GLN A 119 -18.17 5.35 10.02
C GLN A 119 -16.90 5.42 9.19
N TYR A 120 -15.76 5.61 9.85
CA TYR A 120 -14.46 5.26 9.32
C TYR A 120 -14.21 3.77 9.53
N LEU A 121 -13.89 3.05 8.46
CA LEU A 121 -13.48 1.65 8.50
C LEU A 121 -11.97 1.59 8.33
N LEU A 122 -11.28 1.10 9.36
CA LEU A 122 -9.83 0.92 9.37
C LEU A 122 -9.52 -0.57 9.33
N TYR A 123 -8.91 -1.03 8.24
CA TYR A 123 -8.40 -2.39 8.13
C TYR A 123 -6.94 -2.40 8.52
N TYR A 124 -6.50 -3.50 9.12
CA TYR A 124 -5.12 -3.65 9.59
C TYR A 124 -4.68 -5.10 9.49
N SER A 125 -3.39 -5.31 9.32
CA SER A 125 -2.79 -6.64 9.29
C SER A 125 -2.21 -7.01 10.64
N VAL A 126 -2.43 -8.25 11.05
CA VAL A 126 -1.65 -8.91 12.11
C VAL A 126 -1.04 -10.16 11.53
N SER A 127 0.25 -10.33 11.77
CA SER A 127 1.03 -11.44 11.24
C SER A 127 2.19 -11.75 12.18
N SER A 128 2.93 -12.80 11.84
CA SER A 128 4.20 -13.17 12.47
C SER A 128 5.26 -13.22 11.39
N PHE A 129 6.37 -12.50 11.59
CA PHE A 129 7.41 -12.34 10.58
C PHE A 129 7.94 -13.70 10.06
N GLY A 130 8.07 -13.83 8.74
CA GLY A 130 8.54 -15.05 8.08
C GLY A 130 7.54 -16.21 8.04
N ALA A 131 6.29 -16.01 8.47
CA ALA A 131 5.24 -17.03 8.40
C ALA A 131 3.96 -16.51 7.75
N MET A 132 3.22 -17.42 7.12
CA MET A 132 1.93 -17.15 6.48
C MET A 132 0.75 -17.44 7.42
N HIS A 133 0.92 -17.08 8.69
CA HIS A 133 -0.14 -17.14 9.69
C HIS A 133 -0.53 -15.70 10.00
N SER A 134 -1.52 -15.22 9.25
CA SER A 134 -1.87 -13.80 9.21
C SER A 134 -3.38 -13.63 9.24
N SER A 135 -3.81 -12.43 9.59
CA SER A 135 -5.20 -12.02 9.55
C SER A 135 -5.30 -10.53 9.25
N ILE A 136 -6.30 -10.15 8.46
CA ILE A 136 -6.73 -8.76 8.35
C ILE A 136 -7.92 -8.57 9.27
N GLY A 137 -7.84 -7.61 10.19
CA GLY A 137 -8.94 -7.17 11.04
C GLY A 137 -9.59 -5.90 10.51
N VAL A 138 -10.74 -5.53 11.09
CA VAL A 138 -11.38 -4.23 10.83
C VAL A 138 -11.84 -3.60 12.14
N ALA A 139 -11.53 -2.32 12.31
CA ALA A 139 -12.05 -1.48 13.38
C ALA A 139 -12.83 -0.30 12.81
N THR A 140 -13.79 0.22 13.57
CA THR A 140 -14.58 1.39 13.17
C THR A 140 -14.51 2.51 14.19
N ASN A 141 -14.63 3.74 13.72
CA ASN A 141 -14.81 4.93 14.55
C ASN A 141 -15.69 5.95 13.79
N PRO A 142 -16.68 6.61 14.42
CA PRO A 142 -17.49 7.63 13.73
C PRO A 142 -16.71 8.90 13.35
N THR A 143 -15.62 9.18 14.05
CA THR A 143 -14.83 10.42 13.96
C THR A 143 -13.34 10.11 14.10
N LEU A 144 -12.50 10.97 13.53
CA LEU A 144 -11.04 10.90 13.68
C LEU A 144 -10.53 11.91 14.71
N ASP A 145 -11.32 12.92 15.10
CA ASP A 145 -10.98 13.90 16.12
C ASP A 145 -11.03 13.29 17.54
N PRO A 146 -9.89 13.15 18.24
CA PRO A 146 -9.85 12.58 19.60
C PRO A 146 -10.58 13.42 20.65
N LYS A 147 -10.97 14.66 20.32
CA LYS A 147 -11.73 15.55 21.22
C LYS A 147 -13.23 15.36 21.10
N ASP A 148 -13.70 14.70 20.04
CA ASP A 148 -15.12 14.41 19.86
C ASP A 148 -15.55 13.33 20.88
N PRO A 149 -16.64 13.53 21.63
CA PRO A 149 -17.13 12.53 22.59
C PRO A 149 -17.51 11.18 21.95
N ALA A 150 -17.77 11.15 20.64
CA ALA A 150 -18.02 9.92 19.89
C ALA A 150 -16.73 9.18 19.49
N PHE A 151 -15.54 9.77 19.70
CA PHE A 151 -14.26 9.17 19.34
C PHE A 151 -14.03 7.87 20.12
N LYS A 152 -14.21 6.75 19.42
CA LYS A 152 -14.01 5.42 20.00
C LYS A 152 -13.77 4.40 18.90
N TRP A 153 -12.54 3.89 18.83
CA TRP A 153 -12.23 2.73 18.02
C TRP A 153 -12.90 1.47 18.60
N THR A 154 -13.67 0.79 17.76
CA THR A 154 -14.32 -0.49 18.07
C THR A 154 -13.78 -1.54 17.11
N ASP A 155 -13.11 -2.56 17.64
CA ASP A 155 -12.68 -3.72 16.86
C ASP A 155 -13.85 -4.65 16.56
N HIS A 156 -13.88 -5.20 15.35
CA HIS A 156 -14.89 -6.17 14.91
C HIS A 156 -14.29 -7.53 14.57
N GLY A 157 -13.00 -7.78 14.84
CA GLY A 157 -12.39 -9.08 14.62
C GLY A 157 -11.86 -9.31 13.20
N PRO A 158 -11.54 -10.58 12.85
CA PRO A 158 -10.96 -10.93 11.56
C PRO A 158 -11.93 -10.76 10.39
N VAL A 159 -11.41 -10.42 9.21
CA VAL A 159 -12.12 -10.26 7.93
C VAL A 159 -11.71 -11.37 6.97
N VAL A 160 -10.40 -11.56 6.81
CA VAL A 160 -9.77 -12.64 6.04
C VAL A 160 -8.59 -13.18 6.83
N GLN A 161 -8.33 -14.48 6.69
CA GLN A 161 -7.25 -15.17 7.41
C GLN A 161 -6.52 -16.13 6.50
N SER A 162 -5.21 -16.27 6.72
CA SER A 162 -4.36 -17.28 6.11
C SER A 162 -3.67 -18.09 7.20
N ARG A 163 -3.50 -19.38 6.96
CA ARG A 163 -2.82 -20.32 7.85
C ARG A 163 -1.59 -20.88 7.17
N GLN A 164 -0.61 -21.31 7.96
CA GLN A 164 0.57 -22.01 7.47
C GLN A 164 0.15 -23.20 6.58
N GLY A 165 0.79 -23.34 5.42
CA GLY A 165 0.51 -24.41 4.45
C GLY A 165 -0.49 -24.05 3.34
N GLY A 166 -1.15 -22.89 3.40
CA GLY A 166 -1.89 -22.34 2.26
C GLY A 166 -0.98 -21.72 1.17
N ASP A 167 -1.57 -20.93 0.27
CA ASP A 167 -0.90 -20.37 -0.91
C ASP A 167 -1.07 -18.85 -1.06
N PHE A 168 -1.51 -18.13 -0.02
CA PHE A 168 -1.59 -16.66 -0.02
C PHE A 168 -1.46 -16.11 1.40
N ASN A 169 -0.97 -14.86 1.50
CA ASN A 169 -0.86 -14.16 2.77
C ASN A 169 -1.97 -13.12 2.93
N THR A 170 -2.56 -13.03 4.13
CA THR A 170 -3.62 -12.07 4.46
C THR A 170 -3.05 -10.87 5.20
N ILE A 171 -2.29 -10.06 4.47
CA ILE A 171 -1.75 -8.76 4.91
C ILE A 171 -1.94 -7.73 3.79
N ASP A 172 -1.59 -6.48 4.08
CA ASP A 172 -1.66 -5.33 3.16
C ASP A 172 -3.06 -5.06 2.60
N PRO A 173 -4.07 -4.82 3.47
CA PRO A 173 -5.40 -4.42 3.03
C PRO A 173 -5.37 -3.10 2.26
N SER A 174 -6.17 -3.02 1.21
CA SER A 174 -6.60 -1.76 0.59
C SER A 174 -8.08 -1.81 0.25
N ILE A 175 -8.78 -0.75 0.62
CA ILE A 175 -10.23 -0.61 0.48
C ILE A 175 -10.55 0.21 -0.77
N TYR A 176 -11.52 -0.24 -1.55
CA TYR A 176 -12.01 0.50 -2.70
C TYR A 176 -13.55 0.48 -2.73
N LEU A 177 -14.17 1.66 -2.79
CA LEU A 177 -15.61 1.82 -2.98
C LEU A 177 -15.86 2.18 -4.44
N ASP A 178 -16.59 1.32 -5.16
CA ASP A 178 -16.90 1.54 -6.57
C ASP A 178 -18.14 2.41 -6.76
N ASP A 179 -18.31 2.92 -7.99
CA ASP A 179 -19.42 3.82 -8.35
C ASP A 179 -20.81 3.17 -8.19
N ASP A 180 -20.88 1.84 -8.20
CA ASP A 180 -22.12 1.07 -7.97
C ASP A 180 -22.39 0.80 -6.47
N GLY A 181 -21.57 1.34 -5.57
CA GLY A 181 -21.71 1.20 -4.13
C GLY A 181 -21.10 -0.09 -3.56
N LYS A 182 -20.49 -0.94 -4.38
CA LYS A 182 -19.79 -2.13 -3.89
C LYS A 182 -18.48 -1.75 -3.20
N LEU A 183 -18.29 -2.31 -2.02
CA LEU A 183 -17.07 -2.15 -1.24
C LEU A 183 -16.17 -3.36 -1.47
N TRP A 184 -14.92 -3.11 -1.81
CA TRP A 184 -13.94 -4.14 -2.13
C TRP A 184 -12.74 -4.06 -1.21
N LEU A 185 -12.18 -5.22 -0.87
CA LEU A 185 -10.89 -5.35 -0.19
C LEU A 185 -9.93 -6.09 -1.12
N SER A 186 -8.91 -5.38 -1.60
CA SER A 186 -7.73 -6.01 -2.18
C SER A 186 -6.67 -6.23 -1.10
N PHE A 187 -5.94 -7.33 -1.16
CA PHE A 187 -4.87 -7.62 -0.20
C PHE A 187 -3.88 -8.64 -0.75
N GLY A 188 -2.74 -8.82 -0.08
CA GLY A 188 -1.79 -9.90 -0.34
C GLY A 188 -0.35 -9.43 -0.41
N SER A 189 0.56 -10.34 -0.08
CA SER A 189 2.00 -10.21 -0.24
C SER A 189 2.59 -11.61 -0.50
N GLN A 190 3.36 -11.75 -1.59
CA GLN A 190 4.01 -12.99 -2.04
C GLN A 190 3.05 -14.16 -2.38
N TRP A 191 3.57 -15.40 -2.39
CA TRP A 191 2.88 -16.65 -2.75
C TRP A 191 2.10 -16.58 -4.07
N SER A 192 0.81 -16.93 -4.07
CA SER A 192 -0.06 -16.87 -5.26
C SER A 192 -0.51 -15.44 -5.61
N GLY A 193 0.00 -14.43 -4.90
CA GLY A 193 -0.20 -13.02 -5.18
C GLY A 193 -1.45 -12.42 -4.54
N LEU A 194 -1.93 -11.36 -5.18
CA LEU A 194 -2.98 -10.48 -4.68
C LEU A 194 -4.36 -11.11 -4.82
N LYS A 195 -5.22 -10.85 -3.83
CA LYS A 195 -6.60 -11.33 -3.75
C LYS A 195 -7.57 -10.15 -3.67
N LEU A 196 -8.81 -10.41 -4.04
CA LEU A 196 -9.92 -9.47 -3.99
C LEU A 196 -11.14 -10.16 -3.37
N VAL A 197 -11.81 -9.48 -2.44
CA VAL A 197 -13.10 -9.91 -1.89
C VAL A 197 -14.07 -8.73 -1.84
N GLU A 198 -15.35 -9.02 -2.03
CA GLU A 198 -16.42 -8.05 -1.79
C GLU A 198 -16.76 -7.99 -0.30
N LEU A 199 -16.99 -6.79 0.20
CA LEU A 199 -17.32 -6.49 1.59
C LEU A 199 -18.76 -6.00 1.71
N ASP A 200 -19.38 -6.29 2.84
CA ASP A 200 -20.62 -5.64 3.25
C ASP A 200 -20.29 -4.23 3.80
N PRO A 201 -20.78 -3.14 3.17
CA PRO A 201 -20.52 -1.78 3.61
C PRO A 201 -21.00 -1.47 5.04
N LYS A 202 -21.96 -2.23 5.58
CA LYS A 202 -22.49 -2.03 6.94
C LYS A 202 -21.59 -2.61 8.02
N THR A 203 -20.97 -3.75 7.74
CA THR A 203 -20.19 -4.51 8.73
C THR A 203 -18.68 -4.43 8.51
N GLY A 204 -18.24 -4.06 7.30
CA GLY A 204 -16.83 -4.13 6.90
C GLY A 204 -16.29 -5.57 6.82
N LYS A 205 -17.18 -6.57 6.80
CA LYS A 205 -16.83 -7.99 6.68
C LYS A 205 -17.05 -8.45 5.25
N ARG A 206 -16.50 -9.62 4.92
CA ARG A 206 -16.76 -10.27 3.63
C ARG A 206 -18.26 -10.43 3.44
N LEU A 207 -18.78 -9.95 2.31
CA LEU A 207 -20.19 -10.07 1.98
C LEU A 207 -20.59 -11.55 1.87
N LYS A 208 -19.69 -12.39 1.36
CA LYS A 208 -19.88 -13.83 1.18
C LYS A 208 -18.69 -14.58 1.78
N PRO A 209 -18.73 -14.92 3.09
CA PRO A 209 -17.59 -15.50 3.79
C PRO A 209 -17.17 -16.87 3.25
N ASP A 210 -18.13 -17.66 2.76
CA ASP A 210 -17.87 -19.02 2.24
C ASP A 210 -17.42 -19.05 0.78
N GLN A 211 -17.42 -17.92 0.07
CA GLN A 211 -16.93 -17.88 -1.30
C GLN A 211 -15.40 -17.90 -1.33
N PRO A 212 -14.78 -18.54 -2.33
CA PRO A 212 -13.36 -18.37 -2.59
C PRO A 212 -13.01 -16.90 -2.84
N MET A 213 -11.78 -16.53 -2.51
CA MET A 213 -11.26 -15.20 -2.82
C MET A 213 -10.91 -15.12 -4.30
N THR A 214 -11.19 -13.99 -4.95
CA THR A 214 -10.87 -13.79 -6.37
C THR A 214 -9.37 -13.48 -6.51
N PRO A 215 -8.61 -14.20 -7.36
CA PRO A 215 -7.25 -13.80 -7.72
C PRO A 215 -7.27 -12.44 -8.43
N LEU A 216 -6.49 -11.47 -7.94
CA LEU A 216 -6.41 -10.13 -8.51
C LEU A 216 -5.17 -9.96 -9.40
N ALA A 217 -4.02 -10.44 -8.93
CA ALA A 217 -2.77 -10.49 -9.68
C ALA A 217 -1.88 -11.61 -9.13
N ALA A 218 -1.13 -12.28 -10.00
CA ALA A 218 -0.22 -13.36 -9.62
C ALA A 218 1.25 -12.93 -9.76
N GLY A 219 2.08 -13.35 -8.80
CA GLY A 219 3.52 -13.09 -8.80
C GLY A 219 4.11 -13.43 -7.43
N GLN A 220 5.26 -14.10 -7.41
CA GLN A 220 5.87 -14.53 -6.14
C GLN A 220 6.49 -13.37 -5.33
N SER A 221 6.62 -12.20 -5.93
CA SER A 221 7.30 -11.03 -5.36
C SER A 221 6.48 -9.75 -5.53
N ILE A 222 5.17 -9.80 -5.26
CA ILE A 222 4.26 -8.64 -5.31
C ILE A 222 3.52 -8.49 -3.99
N GLU A 223 3.26 -7.24 -3.58
CA GLU A 223 2.52 -6.90 -2.36
C GLU A 223 1.87 -5.52 -2.44
N ALA A 224 1.23 -5.07 -1.34
CA ALA A 224 0.64 -3.73 -1.21
C ALA A 224 -0.27 -3.31 -2.38
N PRO A 225 -1.36 -4.06 -2.67
CA PRO A 225 -2.29 -3.68 -3.73
C PRO A 225 -2.99 -2.37 -3.38
N TRP A 226 -3.21 -1.52 -4.38
CA TRP A 226 -4.07 -0.34 -4.24
C TRP A 226 -4.81 -0.06 -5.55
N ILE A 227 -6.14 0.00 -5.48
CA ILE A 227 -7.00 0.17 -6.66
C ILE A 227 -7.45 1.62 -6.78
N TYR A 228 -7.31 2.18 -7.98
CA TYR A 228 -7.77 3.52 -8.32
C TYR A 228 -8.55 3.52 -9.63
N LYS A 229 -9.69 4.21 -9.67
CA LYS A 229 -10.48 4.34 -10.90
C LYS A 229 -10.39 5.75 -11.46
N ARG A 230 -10.17 5.86 -12.76
CA ARG A 230 -10.18 7.14 -13.48
C ARG A 230 -10.67 6.96 -14.90
N LYS A 231 -11.67 7.75 -15.30
CA LYS A 231 -12.26 7.74 -16.66
C LYS A 231 -12.67 6.33 -17.13
N GLY A 232 -13.31 5.57 -16.23
CA GLY A 232 -13.79 4.22 -16.53
C GLY A 232 -12.72 3.12 -16.52
N LEU A 233 -11.45 3.44 -16.25
CA LEU A 233 -10.35 2.47 -16.13
C LEU A 233 -9.98 2.26 -14.67
N TYR A 234 -9.73 1.00 -14.31
CA TYR A 234 -9.16 0.61 -13.03
C TYR A 234 -7.65 0.46 -13.17
N TYR A 235 -6.92 1.09 -12.27
CA TYR A 235 -5.48 1.04 -12.12
C TYR A 235 -5.17 0.26 -10.85
N LEU A 236 -4.40 -0.82 -10.98
CA LEU A 236 -3.86 -1.57 -9.84
C LEU A 236 -2.40 -1.15 -9.64
N PHE A 237 -2.13 -0.50 -8.52
CA PHE A 237 -0.78 -0.29 -8.01
C PHE A 237 -0.39 -1.46 -7.11
N LEU A 238 0.87 -1.85 -7.15
CA LEU A 238 1.45 -2.90 -6.32
C LEU A 238 2.95 -2.67 -6.20
N ASN A 239 3.55 -3.18 -5.13
CA ASN A 239 4.99 -3.13 -4.91
C ASN A 239 5.64 -4.45 -5.32
N PRO A 240 6.55 -4.45 -6.32
CA PRO A 240 7.38 -5.60 -6.59
C PRO A 240 8.58 -5.64 -5.62
N LEU A 241 8.75 -6.71 -4.85
CA LEU A 241 9.89 -6.89 -3.92
C LEU A 241 11.26 -6.86 -4.63
N ILE A 242 11.29 -7.15 -5.94
CA ILE A 242 12.50 -7.08 -6.79
C ILE A 242 12.98 -5.62 -7.00
N ALA A 243 12.11 -4.61 -6.81
CA ALA A 243 12.50 -3.21 -6.95
C ALA A 243 13.62 -2.82 -5.97
N PHE A 244 13.64 -3.38 -4.75
CA PHE A 244 14.74 -3.13 -3.80
C PHE A 244 16.08 -3.69 -4.29
N ALA A 245 16.09 -4.88 -4.89
CA ALA A 245 17.32 -5.47 -5.42
C ALA A 245 17.87 -4.67 -6.61
N VAL A 246 16.99 -4.24 -7.52
CA VAL A 246 17.39 -3.41 -8.67
C VAL A 246 17.84 -2.02 -8.22
N GLN A 247 17.16 -1.40 -7.23
CA GLN A 247 17.55 -0.10 -6.70
C GLN A 247 18.91 -0.16 -5.98
N ILE A 248 19.17 -1.20 -5.19
CA ILE A 248 20.47 -1.44 -4.55
C ILE A 248 21.54 -1.70 -5.63
N LEU A 249 21.25 -2.52 -6.64
CA LEU A 249 22.18 -2.79 -7.72
C LEU A 249 22.54 -1.51 -8.49
N LEU A 250 21.54 -0.69 -8.84
CA LEU A 250 21.74 0.60 -9.51
C LEU A 250 22.51 1.58 -8.62
N ALA A 251 22.19 1.67 -7.33
CA ALA A 251 22.93 2.53 -6.39
C ALA A 251 24.39 2.10 -6.24
N LEU A 252 24.66 0.80 -6.16
CA LEU A 252 26.03 0.26 -6.15
C LEU A 252 26.74 0.52 -7.47
N LEU A 253 26.06 0.35 -8.62
CA LEU A 253 26.63 0.67 -9.94
C LEU A 253 26.98 2.15 -10.06
N SER A 254 26.09 3.04 -9.59
CA SER A 254 26.33 4.48 -9.55
C SER A 254 27.50 4.84 -8.64
N ALA A 255 27.60 4.24 -7.46
CA ALA A 255 28.74 4.44 -6.56
C ALA A 255 30.06 3.96 -7.19
N ILE A 256 30.06 2.79 -7.84
CA ILE A 256 31.22 2.28 -8.57
C ILE A 256 31.57 3.21 -9.73
N LEU A 257 30.61 3.71 -10.50
CA LEU A 257 30.84 4.66 -11.59
C LEU A 257 31.46 5.97 -11.07
N VAL A 258 30.92 6.53 -9.98
CA VAL A 258 31.47 7.75 -9.36
C VAL A 258 32.88 7.52 -8.80
N LEU A 259 33.13 6.38 -8.15
CA LEU A 259 34.44 6.06 -7.58
C LEU A 259 35.47 5.62 -8.63
N SER A 260 35.01 5.07 -9.76
CA SER A 260 35.87 4.65 -10.89
C SER A 260 36.12 5.76 -11.91
N GLN A 261 35.34 6.85 -11.86
CA GLN A 261 35.78 8.12 -12.41
C GLN A 261 37.04 8.52 -11.65
N LYS A 262 38.20 8.14 -12.19
CA LYS A 262 39.44 8.84 -11.91
C LYS A 262 39.12 10.30 -12.15
N PHE A 263 39.04 11.11 -11.09
CA PHE A 263 39.09 12.56 -11.25
C PHE A 263 40.26 12.81 -12.18
N ALA A 264 39.97 13.25 -13.40
CA ALA A 264 41.00 13.53 -14.38
C ALA A 264 41.83 14.64 -13.75
N VAL A 265 42.98 14.28 -13.18
CA VAL A 265 43.93 15.26 -12.71
C VAL A 265 44.30 16.02 -13.98
N PRO A 266 44.02 17.34 -14.06
CA PRO A 266 44.33 18.09 -15.26
C PRO A 266 45.81 17.90 -15.56
N VAL A 267 46.13 17.55 -16.80
CA VAL A 267 47.52 17.36 -17.26
C VAL A 267 48.32 18.66 -17.08
N ASP A 268 47.64 19.80 -16.98
CA ASP A 268 48.23 21.11 -16.72
C ASP A 268 47.55 21.81 -15.54
N ARG A 269 48.24 21.85 -14.39
CA ARG A 269 47.79 22.57 -13.18
C ARG A 269 47.81 24.10 -13.33
N LYS A 270 48.50 24.67 -14.33
CA LYS A 270 48.70 26.13 -14.43
C LYS A 270 47.55 26.88 -15.10
N ARG A 271 46.59 26.19 -15.73
CA ARG A 271 45.45 26.83 -16.40
C ARG A 271 44.21 27.05 -15.50
N TRP A 272 44.26 26.65 -14.23
CA TRP A 272 43.09 26.64 -13.33
C TRP A 272 43.15 27.66 -12.19
N CYS A 273 44.06 28.64 -12.24
CA CYS A 273 43.96 29.82 -11.39
C CYS A 273 43.12 30.86 -12.11
N ASP A 274 41.83 30.97 -11.75
CA ASP A 274 41.00 32.20 -11.85
C ASP A 274 39.59 32.03 -11.23
N LEU A 275 39.30 30.92 -10.54
CA LEU A 275 38.08 30.74 -9.76
C LEU A 275 38.38 30.81 -8.26
N GLN A 276 38.91 31.95 -7.83
CA GLN A 276 38.83 32.51 -6.48
C GLN A 276 39.52 33.89 -6.50
N SER A 277 38.78 34.89 -6.95
CA SER A 277 38.92 36.29 -6.55
C SER A 277 37.55 36.95 -6.54
#